data_AF-A0A139WII1-F1
#
_entry.id   AF-A0A139WII1-F1
#
_cell.length_a   1.000
_cell.length_b   1.000
_cell.length_c   1.000
_cell.angle_alpha   90.00
_cell.angle_beta   90.00
_cell.angle_gamma   90.00
#
_symmetry.space_group_name_H-M   'P 1'
#
loop_
_entity.id
_entity.type
_entity.pdbx_description
1 polymer ?
#
loop_
_entity_poly.entity_id
_entity_poly.type
_entity_poly.pdbx_seq_one_letter_code
_entity_poly.pdbx_strand_id
1 'polypeptide(L)'
;MAQEQCLFEGSDDLDISHHCQDVEEKYFAQVVGHIEDILLDDSFLKIHKDFMEEYWTEFEESDENKLIYTDIFKKYVETIEKFLETELKKKIPNFSMLEFEYELR
;
A
#
# COMPACT_ATOMS: atom_id res chain seq x y z
N MET A 1 -7.16 47.80 15.31
CA MET A 1 -8.18 47.65 14.25
C MET A 1 -8.55 46.18 14.20
N ALA A 2 -9.82 45.91 13.93
CA ALA A 2 -10.58 44.75 14.39
C ALA A 2 -9.94 43.39 14.12
N GLN A 3 -10.03 42.51 15.12
CA GLN A 3 -10.02 41.06 14.96
C GLN A 3 -11.36 40.68 14.32
N GLU A 4 -11.35 40.11 13.13
CA GLU A 4 -12.51 39.38 12.60
C GLU A 4 -12.36 37.92 13.01
N GLN A 5 -13.09 37.55 14.06
CA GLN A 5 -13.45 36.17 14.37
C GLN A 5 -14.53 35.75 13.37
N CYS A 6 -14.21 34.83 12.46
CA CYS A 6 -15.26 34.03 11.81
C CYS A 6 -15.68 32.94 12.80
N LEU A 7 -16.79 33.20 13.50
CA LEU A 7 -17.61 32.19 14.14
C LEU A 7 -18.25 31.32 13.05
N PHE A 8 -17.86 30.05 12.96
CA PHE A 8 -18.64 29.04 12.26
C PHE A 8 -19.14 28.03 13.31
N GLU A 9 -20.44 28.11 13.59
CA GLU A 9 -21.16 27.19 14.45
C GLU A 9 -21.45 25.88 13.70
N GLY A 10 -21.11 24.76 14.35
CA GLY A 10 -21.48 23.37 14.08
C GLY A 10 -22.18 22.98 12.76
N SER A 11 -21.48 22.17 11.98
CA SER A 11 -22.03 20.93 11.41
C SER A 11 -20.95 19.85 11.44
N ASP A 12 -21.31 18.62 11.82
CA ASP A 12 -20.47 17.42 11.81
C ASP A 12 -20.00 17.06 10.39
N ASP A 13 -19.06 17.84 9.85
CA ASP A 13 -18.27 17.45 8.70
C ASP A 13 -16.82 17.38 9.15
N LEU A 14 -16.27 16.16 9.06
CA LEU A 14 -14.85 15.86 9.26
C LEU A 14 -14.02 16.91 8.52
N ASP A 15 -13.36 17.80 9.25
CA ASP A 15 -12.42 18.77 8.69
C ASP A 15 -11.18 18.03 8.21
N ILE A 16 -11.27 17.43 7.02
CA ILE A 16 -10.12 16.95 6.25
C ILE A 16 -9.53 18.15 5.50
N SER A 17 -9.28 19.27 6.19
CA SER A 17 -8.33 20.28 5.71
C SER A 17 -6.92 19.69 5.84
N HIS A 18 -6.59 18.78 4.91
CA HIS A 18 -5.25 18.29 4.63
C HIS A 18 -4.42 19.45 4.06
N HIS A 19 -4.03 20.39 4.93
CA HIS A 19 -3.02 21.38 4.57
C HIS A 19 -1.64 20.73 4.71
N CYS A 20 -1.36 19.78 3.82
CA CYS A 20 -0.10 19.07 3.70
C CYS A 20 0.95 20.05 3.14
N GLN A 21 1.72 20.68 4.02
CA GLN A 21 2.69 21.73 3.66
C GLN A 21 4.06 21.16 3.28
N ASP A 22 4.35 19.90 3.63
CA ASP A 22 5.65 19.27 3.37
C ASP A 22 5.66 18.41 2.10
N VAL A 23 6.78 18.46 1.37
CA VAL A 23 6.97 17.77 0.09
C VAL A 23 7.06 16.24 0.29
N GLU A 24 7.60 15.81 1.43
CA GLU A 24 7.76 14.40 1.80
C GLU A 24 6.39 13.73 2.02
N GLU A 25 5.49 14.36 2.77
CA GLU A 25 4.12 13.87 2.96
C GLU A 25 3.35 13.76 1.63
N LYS A 26 3.60 14.68 0.68
CA LYS A 26 3.01 14.62 -0.67
C LYS A 26 3.56 13.45 -1.48
N TYR A 27 4.85 13.19 -1.42
CA TYR A 27 5.47 12.05 -2.09
C TYR A 27 4.94 10.73 -1.52
N PHE A 28 4.89 10.61 -0.19
CA PHE A 28 4.33 9.44 0.49
C PHE A 28 2.88 9.18 0.07
N ALA A 29 2.01 10.19 0.17
CA ALA A 29 0.61 10.08 -0.23
C ALA A 29 0.45 9.72 -1.72
N GLN A 30 1.32 10.25 -2.59
CA GLN A 30 1.34 9.88 -4.00
C GLN A 30 1.71 8.40 -4.22
N VAL A 31 2.74 7.90 -3.55
CA VAL A 31 3.15 6.50 -3.67
C VAL A 31 2.03 5.58 -3.17
N VAL A 32 1.41 5.90 -2.03
CA VAL A 32 0.28 5.13 -1.48
C VAL A 32 -0.89 5.10 -2.46
N GLY A 33 -1.28 6.23 -3.05
CA GLY A 33 -2.34 6.26 -4.05
C GLY A 33 -2.04 5.39 -5.27
N HIS A 34 -0.78 5.35 -5.72
CA HIS A 34 -0.37 4.43 -6.79
C HIS A 34 -0.40 2.96 -6.36
N ILE A 35 -0.10 2.63 -5.11
CA ILE A 35 -0.25 1.28 -4.58
C ILE A 35 -1.72 0.87 -4.58
N GLU A 36 -2.63 1.75 -4.14
CA GLU A 36 -4.08 1.49 -4.17
C GLU A 36 -4.57 1.19 -5.59
N ASP A 37 -4.16 1.99 -6.58
CA ASP A 37 -4.46 1.74 -7.99
C ASP A 37 -3.96 0.35 -8.45
N ILE A 38 -2.75 -0.04 -8.04
CA ILE A 38 -2.15 -1.33 -8.42
C ILE A 38 -2.92 -2.49 -7.80
N LEU A 39 -3.33 -2.38 -6.54
CA LEU A 39 -4.06 -3.44 -5.82
C LEU A 39 -5.47 -3.67 -6.40
N LEU A 40 -6.08 -2.64 -6.98
CA LEU A 40 -7.38 -2.73 -7.66
C LEU A 40 -7.28 -3.21 -9.11
N ASP A 41 -6.08 -3.26 -9.68
CA ASP A 41 -5.87 -3.67 -11.06
C ASP A 41 -6.03 -5.19 -11.26
N ASP A 42 -6.67 -5.57 -12.36
CA ASP A 42 -6.91 -6.97 -12.72
C ASP A 42 -5.61 -7.79 -12.82
N SER A 43 -4.49 -7.17 -13.17
CA SER A 43 -3.20 -7.87 -13.26
C SER A 43 -2.68 -8.29 -11.89
N PHE A 44 -2.85 -7.46 -10.87
CA PHE A 44 -2.51 -7.82 -9.48
C PHE A 44 -3.43 -8.94 -9.00
N LEU A 45 -4.75 -8.79 -9.20
CA LEU A 45 -5.74 -9.79 -8.83
C LEU A 45 -5.46 -11.15 -9.48
N LYS A 46 -5.02 -11.15 -10.75
CA LYS A 46 -4.62 -12.36 -11.45
C LYS A 46 -3.40 -13.03 -10.80
N ILE A 47 -2.33 -12.28 -10.52
CA ILE A 47 -1.13 -12.83 -9.88
C ILE A 47 -1.45 -13.39 -8.50
N HIS A 48 -2.22 -12.64 -7.71
CA HIS A 48 -2.65 -13.06 -6.38
C HIS A 48 -3.48 -14.35 -6.45
N LYS A 49 -4.45 -14.42 -7.38
CA LYS A 49 -5.27 -15.62 -7.58
C LYS A 49 -4.43 -16.81 -8.05
N ASP A 50 -3.57 -16.62 -9.05
CA ASP A 50 -2.72 -17.69 -9.59
C ASP A 50 -1.83 -18.28 -8.49
N PHE A 51 -1.30 -17.44 -7.59
CA PHE A 51 -0.52 -17.89 -6.43
C PHE A 51 -1.38 -18.72 -5.45
N MET A 52 -2.60 -18.28 -5.15
CA MET A 52 -3.51 -19.03 -4.28
C MET A 52 -3.89 -20.38 -4.89
N GLU A 53 -4.21 -20.42 -6.18
CA GLU A 53 -4.52 -21.67 -6.90
C GLU A 53 -3.34 -22.65 -6.90
N GLU A 54 -2.09 -22.16 -6.88
CA GLU A 54 -0.88 -22.99 -6.80
C GLU A 54 -0.70 -23.64 -5.42
N TYR A 55 -1.08 -22.96 -4.32
CA TYR A 55 -0.69 -23.35 -2.97
C TYR A 55 -1.82 -23.66 -2.00
N TRP A 56 -3.09 -23.40 -2.34
CA TRP A 56 -4.21 -23.56 -1.40
C TRP A 56 -4.31 -24.98 -0.82
N THR A 57 -3.93 -26.02 -1.58
CA THR A 57 -3.96 -27.41 -1.13
C THR A 57 -2.93 -27.72 -0.04
N GLU A 58 -1.89 -26.89 0.11
CA GLU A 58 -0.90 -27.05 1.16
C GLU A 58 -1.41 -26.57 2.51
N PHE A 59 -2.39 -25.65 2.53
CA PHE A 59 -2.93 -25.07 3.75
C PHE A 59 -4.00 -25.97 4.38
N GLU A 60 -3.78 -26.33 5.65
CA GLU A 60 -4.70 -27.12 6.48
C GLU A 60 -5.25 -26.28 7.63
N GLU A 61 -6.52 -26.51 7.98
CA GLU A 61 -7.17 -25.95 9.16
C GLU A 61 -6.74 -26.72 10.43
N SER A 62 -5.50 -26.47 10.86
CA SER A 62 -4.87 -27.05 12.05
C SER A 62 -4.23 -25.95 12.89
N ASP A 63 -4.10 -26.18 14.20
CA ASP A 63 -3.38 -25.26 15.10
C ASP A 63 -1.85 -25.26 14.84
N GLU A 64 -1.32 -26.27 14.15
CA GLU A 64 0.11 -26.39 13.82
C GLU A 64 0.41 -26.01 12.37
N ASN A 65 1.44 -25.18 12.18
CA ASN A 65 1.92 -24.78 10.85
C ASN A 65 2.84 -25.85 10.23
N LYS A 66 2.65 -26.13 8.94
CA LYS A 66 3.60 -26.96 8.18
C LYS A 66 4.89 -26.18 7.93
N LEU A 67 6.02 -26.89 7.90
CA LEU A 67 7.32 -26.26 7.61
C LEU A 67 7.33 -25.57 6.24
N ILE A 68 6.64 -26.15 5.25
CA ILE A 68 6.53 -25.59 3.89
C ILE A 68 5.87 -24.21 3.85
N TYR A 69 5.07 -23.83 4.86
CA TYR A 69 4.45 -22.50 4.90
C TYR A 69 5.49 -21.39 4.90
N THR A 70 6.68 -21.62 5.46
CA THR A 70 7.76 -20.63 5.46
C THR A 70 8.26 -20.36 4.03
N ASP A 71 8.39 -21.41 3.23
CA ASP A 71 8.87 -21.29 1.85
C ASP A 71 7.79 -20.68 0.95
N ILE A 72 6.52 -21.06 1.16
CA ILE A 72 5.36 -20.46 0.48
C ILE A 72 5.26 -18.98 0.81
N PHE A 73 5.37 -18.59 2.08
CA PHE A 73 5.33 -17.20 2.50
C PHE A 73 6.47 -16.37 1.87
N LYS A 74 7.71 -16.88 1.89
CA LYS A 74 8.84 -16.19 1.23
C LYS A 74 8.59 -15.99 -0.26
N LYS A 75 8.10 -17.02 -0.95
CA LYS A 75 7.78 -16.93 -2.38
C LYS A 75 6.65 -15.93 -2.64
N TYR A 76 5.64 -15.90 -1.78
CA TYR A 76 4.54 -14.92 -1.87
C TYR A 76 5.07 -13.50 -1.75
N VAL A 77 5.83 -13.21 -0.68
CA VAL A 77 6.43 -11.90 -0.44
C VAL A 77 7.30 -11.47 -1.62
N GLU A 78 8.22 -12.32 -2.07
CA GLU A 78 9.09 -12.00 -3.22
C GLU A 78 8.29 -11.72 -4.49
N THR A 79 7.23 -12.51 -4.74
CA THR A 79 6.39 -12.35 -5.93
C THR A 79 5.65 -11.02 -5.91
N ILE A 80 5.02 -10.69 -4.78
CA ILE A 80 4.20 -9.47 -4.63
C ILE A 80 5.08 -8.23 -4.56
N GLU A 81 6.17 -8.24 -3.78
CA GLU A 81 7.10 -7.11 -3.67
C GLU A 81 7.71 -6.77 -5.03
N LYS A 82 8.17 -7.79 -5.78
CA LYS A 82 8.74 -7.60 -7.12
C LYS A 82 7.72 -7.02 -8.09
N PHE A 83 6.48 -7.47 -8.01
CA PHE A 83 5.39 -6.93 -8.84
C PHE A 83 5.13 -5.46 -8.49
N LEU A 84 4.93 -5.15 -7.21
CA LEU A 84 4.70 -3.78 -6.73
C LEU A 84 5.84 -2.83 -7.12
N GLU A 85 7.09 -3.23 -6.88
CA GLU A 85 8.25 -2.42 -7.25
C GLU A 85 8.29 -2.16 -8.77
N THR A 86 7.99 -3.17 -9.57
CA THR A 86 7.95 -3.04 -11.03
C THR A 86 6.86 -2.07 -11.48
N GLU A 87 5.66 -2.15 -10.92
CA GLU A 87 4.56 -1.25 -11.26
C GLU A 87 4.79 0.19 -10.77
N LEU A 88 5.35 0.36 -9.57
CA LEU A 88 5.69 1.68 -9.04
C LEU A 88 6.77 2.36 -9.86
N LYS A 89 7.81 1.63 -10.32
CA LYS A 89 8.83 2.16 -11.22
C LYS A 89 8.28 2.60 -12.59
N LYS A 90 7.15 2.03 -13.03
CA LYS A 90 6.48 2.48 -14.27
C LYS A 90 5.69 3.76 -14.06
N LYS A 91 5.10 3.94 -12.88
CA LYS A 91 4.26 5.10 -12.54
C LYS A 91 5.05 6.30 -12.03
N ILE A 92 6.15 6.07 -11.31
CA ILE A 92 6.95 7.10 -10.64
C ILE A 92 8.39 7.05 -11.18
N PRO A 93 8.84 8.09 -11.91
CA PRO A 93 10.21 8.18 -12.39
C PRO A 93 11.21 8.15 -11.24
N ASN A 94 12.29 7.36 -11.40
CA ASN A 94 13.35 7.19 -10.41
C ASN A 94 12.88 6.66 -9.04
N PHE A 95 11.74 5.96 -9.00
CA PHE A 95 11.27 5.33 -7.77
C PHE A 95 12.31 4.38 -7.15
N SER A 96 12.51 4.53 -5.84
CA SER A 96 13.37 3.69 -5.02
C SER A 96 12.53 3.05 -3.91
N MET A 97 12.42 1.72 -3.93
CA MET A 97 11.74 0.98 -2.87
C MET A 97 12.44 1.18 -1.52
N LEU A 98 13.77 1.24 -1.52
CA LEU A 98 14.56 1.46 -0.30
C LEU A 98 14.31 2.83 0.34
N GLU A 99 14.12 3.88 -0.47
CA GLU A 99 13.77 5.20 0.05
C GLU A 99 12.36 5.18 0.62
N PHE A 100 11.40 4.56 -0.09
CA PHE A 100 10.04 4.45 0.40
C PHE A 100 9.93 3.62 1.70
N GLU A 101 10.70 2.54 1.83
CA GLU A 101 10.77 1.76 3.08
C GLU A 101 11.36 2.55 4.26
N TYR A 102 12.25 3.51 3.99
CA TYR A 102 12.78 4.39 5.03
C TYR A 102 11.69 5.36 5.54
N GLU A 103 10.86 5.88 4.65
CA GLU A 103 9.72 6.75 4.98
C GLU A 103 8.62 6.02 5.79
N LEU A 104 8.56 4.68 5.72
CA LEU A 104 7.59 3.87 6.47
C LEU A 104 7.98 3.59 7.93
N ARG A 105 9.18 4.00 8.38
CA ARG A 105 9.74 3.64 9.69
C ARG A 105 9.55 4.69 10.78
#